data_AF-A0A2N3GZN7-F1
#
_entry.id   AF-A0A2N3GZN7-F1
#
_cell.length_a   1.000
_cell.length_b   1.000
_cell.length_c   1.000
_cell.angle_alpha   90.00
_cell.angle_beta   90.00
_cell.angle_gamma   90.00
#
_symmetry.space_group_name_H-M   'P 1'
#
loop_
_entity.id
_entity.type
_entity.pdbx_description
1 polymer ?
#
loop_
_entity_poly.entity_id
_entity_poly.type
_entity_poly.pdbx_seq_one_letter_code
_entity_poly.pdbx_strand_id
1 'polypeptide(L)'
;MSKVFSIVLLLVGAQVNLSALVPAAPGQAPPPLFTGGGFLWPFFADTRGLLHAGALRDTITPILGITAAVCFLAAAAAVFGWWVPASWFQWLVIGGAAASIVLQIAWLSGWAVLPLLVDVLLLWAVLGMHVTVAGLRG
;
A
#
# COMPACT_ATOMS: atom_id res chain seq x y z
N MET A 1 -11.31 13.84 -7.93
CA MET A 1 -10.04 13.58 -7.21
C MET A 1 -8.93 14.32 -7.94
N SER A 2 -8.05 15.08 -7.27
CA SER A 2 -6.99 15.82 -7.96
C SER A 2 -5.81 14.91 -8.34
N LYS A 3 -5.03 15.32 -9.35
CA LYS A 3 -3.80 14.63 -9.76
C LYS A 3 -2.83 14.42 -8.60
N VAL A 4 -2.54 15.51 -7.88
CA VAL A 4 -1.60 15.52 -6.75
C VAL A 4 -2.08 14.58 -5.65
N PHE A 5 -3.36 14.66 -5.29
CA PHE A 5 -3.92 13.80 -4.25
C PHE A 5 -3.83 12.31 -4.62
N SER A 6 -4.09 11.97 -5.89
CA SER A 6 -3.99 10.59 -6.38
C SER A 6 -2.56 10.06 -6.31
N ILE A 7 -1.58 10.88 -6.71
CA ILE A 7 -0.17 10.52 -6.62
C ILE A 7 0.24 10.32 -5.16
N VAL A 8 -0.15 11.25 -4.27
CA VAL A 8 0.16 11.13 -2.84
C VAL A 8 -0.41 9.84 -2.25
N LEU A 9 -1.67 9.51 -2.55
CA LEU A 9 -2.27 8.25 -2.09
C LEU A 9 -1.50 7.01 -2.59
N LEU A 10 -1.10 6.99 -3.86
CA LEU A 10 -0.34 5.88 -4.44
C LEU A 10 1.04 5.74 -3.79
N LEU A 11 1.73 6.86 -3.55
CA LEU A 11 3.05 6.86 -2.91
C LEU A 11 2.97 6.46 -1.44
N VAL A 12 1.94 6.91 -0.71
CA VAL A 12 1.68 6.47 0.66
C VAL A 12 1.37 4.97 0.69
N GLY A 13 0.52 4.49 -0.22
CA GLY A 13 0.23 3.06 -0.35
C GLY A 13 1.48 2.22 -0.61
N ALA A 14 2.36 2.67 -1.50
CA ALA A 14 3.63 2.01 -1.79
C ALA A 14 4.56 1.99 -0.57
N GLN A 15 4.77 3.14 0.07
CA GLN A 15 5.63 3.28 1.25
C GLN A 15 5.17 2.35 2.39
N VAL A 16 3.87 2.36 2.70
CA VAL A 16 3.32 1.57 3.79
C VAL A 16 3.46 0.07 3.49
N ASN A 17 3.25 -0.38 2.25
CA ASN A 17 3.45 -1.78 1.89
C ASN A 17 4.93 -2.22 1.93
N LEU A 18 5.87 -1.33 1.58
CA LEU A 18 7.31 -1.62 1.67
C LEU A 18 7.81 -1.73 3.10
N SER A 19 7.15 -1.07 4.07
CA SER A 19 7.53 -1.20 5.49
C SER A 19 7.36 -2.63 6.02
N ALA A 20 6.61 -3.50 5.32
CA ALA A 20 6.52 -4.93 5.62
C ALA A 20 7.86 -5.68 5.46
N LEU A 21 8.79 -5.14 4.67
CA LEU A 21 10.12 -5.72 4.45
C LEU A 21 11.04 -5.53 5.65
N VAL A 22 10.77 -4.51 6.47
CA VAL A 22 11.59 -4.16 7.63
C VAL A 22 10.66 -3.95 8.82
N PRO A 23 10.04 -5.00 9.36
CA PRO A 23 9.15 -4.86 10.51
C PRO A 23 9.92 -4.30 11.72
N ALA A 24 9.26 -3.46 12.52
CA ALA A 24 9.84 -2.94 13.76
C ALA A 24 10.18 -4.10 14.72
N ALA A 25 11.29 -3.96 15.46
CA ALA A 25 11.75 -5.03 16.34
C ALA A 25 10.77 -5.24 17.52
N PRO A 26 10.69 -6.45 18.09
CA PRO A 26 9.81 -6.73 19.22
C PRO A 26 10.04 -5.76 20.38
N GLY A 27 8.96 -5.20 20.94
CA GLY A 27 9.05 -4.26 22.06
C GLY A 27 9.54 -2.85 21.69
N GLN A 28 9.81 -2.54 20.42
CA GLN A 28 10.00 -1.16 20.00
C GLN A 28 8.65 -0.43 20.01
N ALA A 29 8.59 0.67 20.76
CA ALA A 29 7.45 1.57 20.69
C ALA A 29 7.34 2.15 19.27
N PRO A 30 6.11 2.37 18.76
CA PRO A 30 5.92 3.08 17.49
C PRO A 30 6.70 4.40 17.55
N PRO A 31 7.41 4.78 16.47
CA PRO A 31 8.05 6.09 16.43
C PRO A 31 7.00 7.17 16.68
N PRO A 32 7.35 8.33 17.26
CA PRO A 32 6.39 9.40 17.45
C PRO A 32 5.66 9.75 16.15
N LEU A 33 4.38 10.11 16.23
CA LEU A 33 3.55 10.37 15.04
C LEU A 33 4.12 11.44 14.10
N PHE A 34 4.95 12.34 14.63
CA PHE A 34 5.61 13.42 13.89
C PHE A 34 6.95 13.03 13.24
N THR A 35 7.52 11.86 13.52
CA THR A 35 8.80 11.42 12.91
C THR A 35 8.62 10.63 11.61
N GLY A 36 7.42 10.61 11.02
CA GLY A 36 7.09 9.86 9.80
C GLY A 36 7.01 8.35 10.03
N GLY A 37 7.90 7.79 10.85
CA GLY A 37 7.89 6.38 11.24
C GLY A 37 6.67 5.97 12.06
N GLY A 38 6.05 6.88 12.82
CA GLY A 38 4.85 6.57 13.60
C GLY A 38 3.59 6.35 12.75
N PHE A 39 3.50 7.00 11.60
CA PHE A 39 2.33 6.96 10.73
C PHE A 39 2.50 5.98 9.55
N LEU A 40 3.74 5.80 9.07
CA LEU A 40 4.04 5.06 7.85
C LEU A 40 4.53 3.62 8.09
N TRP A 41 4.59 3.16 9.35
CA TRP A 41 5.22 1.90 9.73
C TRP A 41 4.29 0.97 10.54
N PRO A 42 3.29 0.33 9.92
CA PRO A 42 2.30 -0.48 10.62
C PRO A 42 2.76 -1.90 11.03
N PHE A 43 3.92 -2.36 10.57
CA PHE A 43 4.40 -3.73 10.78
C PHE A 43 5.38 -3.82 11.96
N PHE A 44 5.01 -4.63 12.95
CA PHE A 44 5.85 -4.97 14.10
C PHE A 44 6.08 -6.48 14.16
N ALA A 45 7.29 -6.91 14.50
CA ALA A 45 7.67 -8.33 14.52
C ALA A 45 6.85 -9.16 15.53
N ASP A 46 6.33 -8.53 16.57
CA ASP A 46 5.44 -9.11 17.59
C ASP A 46 3.95 -9.03 17.25
N THR A 47 3.59 -8.53 16.06
CA THR A 47 2.20 -8.50 15.60
C THR A 47 1.64 -9.92 15.51
N ARG A 48 0.52 -10.15 16.20
CA ARG A 48 -0.28 -11.38 16.09
C ARG A 48 -1.08 -11.35 14.79
N GLY A 49 -0.50 -11.95 13.74
CA GLY A 49 -1.18 -12.16 12.46
C GLY A 49 -2.01 -13.44 12.43
N LEU A 50 -2.74 -13.65 11.32
CA LEU A 50 -3.41 -14.92 11.02
C LEU A 50 -2.39 -16.01 10.63
N LEU A 51 -1.27 -15.60 10.05
CA LEU A 51 -0.16 -16.50 9.73
C LEU A 51 0.76 -16.63 10.95
N HIS A 52 0.96 -17.87 11.39
CA HIS A 52 1.96 -18.19 12.41
C HIS A 52 3.35 -17.76 11.94
N ALA A 53 4.20 -17.35 12.88
CA ALA A 53 5.60 -17.06 12.58
C ALA A 53 6.26 -18.32 11.99
N GLY A 54 7.01 -18.14 10.89
CA GLY A 54 7.67 -19.23 10.17
C GLY A 54 7.78 -18.98 8.67
N ALA A 55 8.35 -19.96 7.95
CA ALA A 55 8.79 -19.84 6.55
C ALA A 55 7.72 -19.31 5.58
N LEU A 56 6.44 -19.69 5.76
CA LEU A 56 5.35 -19.20 4.90
C LEU A 56 5.14 -17.69 5.06
N ARG A 57 5.08 -17.19 6.30
CA ARG A 57 4.92 -15.77 6.60
C ARG A 57 6.12 -14.99 6.07
N ASP A 58 7.33 -15.49 6.31
CA ASP A 58 8.57 -14.83 5.90
C ASP A 58 8.73 -14.77 4.37
N THR A 59 8.14 -15.72 3.64
CA THR A 59 8.16 -15.75 2.18
C THR A 59 7.05 -14.88 1.57
N ILE A 60 5.82 -14.97 2.08
CA ILE A 60 4.66 -14.30 1.46
C ILE A 60 4.62 -12.80 1.74
N THR A 61 5.09 -12.37 2.90
CA THR A 61 5.12 -10.96 3.32
C THR A 61 5.88 -10.08 2.32
N PRO A 62 7.15 -10.39 1.95
CA PRO A 62 7.87 -9.59 0.97
C PRO A 62 7.24 -9.66 -0.42
N ILE A 63 6.71 -10.82 -0.83
CA ILE A 63 6.06 -10.96 -2.13
C ILE A 63 4.85 -10.02 -2.24
N LEU A 64 3.97 -10.04 -1.24
CA LEU A 64 2.77 -9.19 -1.23
C LEU A 64 3.14 -7.70 -1.11
N GLY A 65 4.07 -7.36 -0.20
CA GLY A 65 4.51 -5.97 0.00
C GLY A 65 5.17 -5.38 -1.25
N ILE A 66 6.08 -6.11 -1.88
CA ILE A 66 6.75 -5.69 -3.12
C ILE A 66 5.73 -5.59 -4.26
N THR A 67 4.84 -6.58 -4.40
CA THR A 67 3.83 -6.57 -5.46
C THR A 67 2.91 -5.37 -5.32
N ALA A 68 2.39 -5.11 -4.12
CA ALA A 68 1.55 -3.95 -3.85
C ALA A 68 2.30 -2.63 -4.17
N ALA A 69 3.53 -2.49 -3.69
CA ALA A 69 4.34 -1.30 -3.90
C ALA A 69 4.67 -1.06 -5.38
N VAL A 70 5.09 -2.09 -6.11
CA VAL A 70 5.38 -1.99 -7.54
C VAL A 70 4.13 -1.60 -8.32
N CYS A 71 2.98 -2.20 -8.01
CA CYS A 71 1.71 -1.83 -8.62
C CYS A 71 1.35 -0.36 -8.38
N PHE A 72 1.45 0.13 -7.15
CA PHE A 72 1.15 1.52 -6.84
C PHE A 72 2.14 2.52 -7.44
N LEU A 73 3.44 2.20 -7.44
CA LEU A 73 4.46 3.02 -8.10
C LEU A 73 4.26 3.06 -9.62
N ALA A 74 3.92 1.93 -10.24
CA ALA A 74 3.60 1.87 -11.66
C ALA A 74 2.33 2.67 -11.99
N ALA A 75 1.30 2.61 -11.13
CA ALA A 75 0.10 3.44 -11.27
C ALA A 75 0.43 4.93 -11.14
N ALA A 76 1.31 5.33 -10.22
CA ALA A 76 1.77 6.71 -10.09
C ALA A 76 2.55 7.15 -11.34
N ALA A 77 3.45 6.30 -11.86
CA ALA A 77 4.15 6.54 -13.12
C ALA A 77 3.18 6.70 -14.31
N ALA A 78 2.10 5.90 -14.33
CA ALA A 78 1.03 6.04 -15.30
C ALA A 78 0.31 7.39 -15.16
N VAL A 79 0.15 7.97 -13.97
CA VAL A 79 -0.42 9.33 -13.83
C VAL A 79 0.55 10.41 -14.35
N PHE A 80 1.86 10.23 -14.13
CA PHE A 80 2.88 11.18 -14.58
C PHE A 80 3.09 11.25 -16.10
N GLY A 81 2.65 10.25 -16.87
CA GLY A 81 3.00 10.20 -18.30
C GLY A 81 4.32 9.53 -18.59
N TRP A 82 4.82 8.74 -17.65
CA TRP A 82 6.04 7.95 -17.85
C TRP A 82 5.71 6.62 -18.57
N TRP A 83 6.65 5.69 -18.53
CA TRP A 83 6.69 4.47 -19.35
C TRP A 83 5.48 3.53 -19.17
N VAL A 84 4.60 3.75 -18.19
CA VAL A 84 3.46 2.88 -17.91
C VAL A 84 2.21 3.34 -18.68
N PRO A 85 1.57 2.45 -19.47
CA PRO A 85 0.36 2.78 -20.22
C PRO A 85 -0.79 3.23 -19.32
N ALA A 86 -1.54 4.25 -19.77
CA ALA A 86 -2.71 4.75 -19.04
C ALA A 86 -3.81 3.69 -18.83
N SER A 87 -3.96 2.75 -19.76
CA SER A 87 -4.95 1.66 -19.69
C SER A 87 -4.66 0.67 -18.57
N TRP A 88 -3.42 0.62 -18.07
CA TRP A 88 -3.04 -0.29 -16.98
C TRP A 88 -3.41 0.26 -15.61
N PHE A 89 -3.67 1.58 -15.49
CA PHE A 89 -3.87 2.25 -14.22
C PHE A 89 -4.90 1.57 -13.32
N GLN A 90 -6.08 1.27 -13.84
CA GLN A 90 -7.14 0.60 -13.07
C GLN A 90 -6.70 -0.77 -12.55
N TRP A 91 -6.08 -1.58 -13.42
CA TRP A 91 -5.61 -2.92 -13.05
C TRP A 91 -4.46 -2.88 -12.04
N LEU A 92 -3.55 -1.90 -12.17
CA LEU A 92 -2.46 -1.68 -11.23
C LEU A 92 -2.99 -1.27 -9.85
N VAL A 93 -3.97 -0.37 -9.80
CA VAL A 93 -4.59 0.04 -8.54
C VAL A 93 -5.31 -1.14 -7.88
N ILE A 94 -6.11 -1.89 -8.63
CA ILE A 94 -6.85 -3.05 -8.11
C ILE A 94 -5.89 -4.14 -7.63
N GLY A 95 -4.90 -4.51 -8.44
CA GLY A 95 -3.91 -5.53 -8.11
C GLY A 95 -3.06 -5.15 -6.90
N GLY A 96 -2.63 -3.88 -6.84
CA GLY A 96 -1.88 -3.34 -5.70
C GLY A 96 -2.70 -3.35 -4.42
N ALA A 97 -3.95 -2.88 -4.47
CA ALA A 97 -4.86 -2.87 -3.34
C ALA A 97 -5.22 -4.29 -2.88
N ALA A 98 -5.43 -5.23 -3.80
CA ALA A 98 -5.69 -6.63 -3.44
C ALA A 98 -4.50 -7.25 -2.70
N ALA A 99 -3.27 -7.07 -3.21
CA ALA A 99 -2.06 -7.56 -2.55
C ALA A 99 -1.85 -6.90 -1.17
N SER A 100 -2.08 -5.60 -1.08
CA SER A 100 -2.03 -4.81 0.18
C SER A 100 -3.06 -5.32 1.19
N ILE A 101 -4.32 -5.47 0.80
CA ILE A 101 -5.40 -5.98 1.68
C ILE A 101 -5.06 -7.38 2.19
N VAL A 102 -4.60 -8.30 1.33
CA VAL A 102 -4.21 -9.65 1.77
C VAL A 102 -3.07 -9.58 2.77
N LEU A 103 -2.08 -8.72 2.54
CA LEU A 103 -0.97 -8.49 3.47
C LEU A 103 -1.45 -7.97 4.83
N GLN A 104 -2.33 -6.95 4.84
CA GLN A 104 -2.87 -6.37 6.07
C GLN A 104 -3.76 -7.35 6.84
N ILE A 105 -4.54 -8.17 6.14
CA ILE A 105 -5.36 -9.23 6.77
C ILE A 105 -4.45 -10.31 7.38
N ALA A 106 -3.40 -10.73 6.65
CA ALA A 106 -2.44 -11.71 7.14
C ALA A 106 -1.68 -11.20 8.39
N TRP A 107 -1.43 -9.89 8.46
CA TRP A 107 -0.77 -9.18 9.55
C TRP A 107 -1.73 -8.24 10.26
N LEU A 108 -2.75 -8.79 10.92
CA LEU A 108 -3.74 -8.08 11.75
C LEU A 108 -3.05 -7.26 12.86
N SER A 109 -2.57 -6.08 12.48
CA SER A 109 -1.95 -5.07 13.31
C SER A 109 -3.01 -4.03 13.67
N GLY A 110 -2.96 -3.48 14.89
CA GLY A 110 -3.78 -2.32 15.25
C GLY A 110 -3.56 -1.13 14.30
N TRP A 111 -2.43 -1.11 13.59
CA TRP A 111 -2.07 -0.08 12.60
C TRP A 111 -2.46 -0.42 11.16
N ALA A 112 -3.11 -1.57 10.91
CA ALA A 112 -3.58 -1.96 9.57
C ALA A 112 -4.70 -1.05 9.03
N VAL A 113 -5.34 -0.24 9.90
CA VAL A 113 -6.44 0.67 9.54
C VAL A 113 -6.01 1.66 8.46
N LEU A 114 -4.82 2.24 8.57
CA LEU A 114 -4.34 3.25 7.63
C LEU A 114 -4.12 2.70 6.22
N PRO A 115 -3.34 1.62 6.01
CA PRO A 115 -3.20 1.03 4.69
C PRO A 115 -4.54 0.58 4.11
N LEU A 116 -5.44 0.00 4.92
CA LEU A 116 -6.77 -0.37 4.46
C LEU A 116 -7.61 0.84 4.02
N LEU A 117 -7.52 1.98 4.72
CA LEU A 117 -8.18 3.22 4.29
C LEU A 117 -7.62 3.73 2.97
N VAL A 118 -6.31 3.67 2.77
CA VAL A 118 -5.67 4.04 1.49
C VAL A 118 -6.18 3.12 0.37
N ASP A 119 -6.23 1.81 0.59
CA ASP A 119 -6.73 0.83 -0.37
C ASP A 119 -8.21 1.09 -0.71
N VAL A 120 -9.06 1.34 0.29
CA VAL A 120 -10.48 1.67 0.08
C VAL A 120 -10.64 2.95 -0.72
N LEU A 121 -9.88 4.01 -0.42
CA LEU A 121 -9.92 5.26 -1.18
C LEU A 121 -9.47 5.07 -2.63
N LEU A 122 -8.41 4.29 -2.86
CA LEU A 122 -7.91 3.98 -4.20
C LEU A 122 -8.90 3.14 -5.01
N LEU A 123 -9.48 2.11 -4.39
CA LEU A 123 -10.52 1.29 -5.01
C LEU A 123 -11.78 2.10 -5.29
N TRP A 124 -12.21 2.95 -4.36
CA TRP A 124 -13.34 3.86 -4.57
C TRP A 124 -13.09 4.84 -5.71
N ALA A 125 -11.89 5.40 -5.80
CA ALA A 125 -11.52 6.30 -6.88
C ALA A 125 -11.67 5.63 -8.25
N VAL A 126 -11.19 4.40 -8.41
CA VAL A 126 -11.19 3.70 -9.70
C VAL A 126 -12.52 3.03 -10.02
N LEU A 127 -13.17 2.39 -9.05
CA LEU A 127 -14.40 1.61 -9.26
C LEU A 127 -15.67 2.44 -9.04
N GLY A 128 -15.69 3.32 -8.05
CA GLY A 128 -16.87 4.12 -7.69
C GLY A 128 -16.91 5.46 -8.45
N MET A 129 -15.79 6.17 -8.49
CA MET A 129 -15.70 7.47 -9.16
C MET A 129 -15.21 7.38 -10.61
N HIS A 130 -14.84 6.19 -11.08
CA HIS A 130 -14.30 5.95 -12.44
C HIS A 130 -13.14 6.90 -12.79
N VAL A 131 -12.26 7.18 -11.84
CA VAL A 131 -11.08 8.02 -12.06
C VAL A 131 -10.15 7.33 -13.06
N THR A 132 -9.83 8.04 -14.14
CA THR A 132 -8.90 7.60 -15.18
C THR A 132 -7.69 8.50 -15.24
N VAL A 133 -6.59 8.00 -15.82
CA VAL A 133 -5.39 8.81 -16.08
C VAL A 133 -5.70 10.02 -16.97
N ALA A 134 -6.58 9.87 -17.96
CA ALA A 134 -6.99 10.98 -18.83
C ALA A 134 -7.65 12.10 -18.00
N GLY A 135 -8.58 11.76 -17.11
CA GLY A 135 -9.23 12.72 -16.22
C GLY A 135 -8.31 13.32 -15.14
N LEU A 136 -7.20 12.67 -14.80
CA LEU A 136 -6.21 13.20 -13.85
C LEU A 136 -5.12 14.07 -14.51
N ARG A 137 -4.98 14.01 -15.84
CA ARG A 137 -3.98 14.78 -16.59
C ARG A 137 -4.54 16.04 -17.27
N GLY A 138 -5.83 16.03 -17.61
CA GLY A 138 -6.57 17.20 -18.11
C GLY A 138 -6.90 18.18 -16.99
#